data_AF-A0A2G2Y8A2-F1
#
_entry.id   AF-A0A2G2Y8A2-F1
#
_cell.length_a   1.000
_cell.length_b   1.000
_cell.length_c   1.000
_cell.angle_alpha   90.00
_cell.angle_beta   90.00
_cell.angle_gamma   90.00
#
_symmetry.space_group_name_H-M   'P 1'
#
loop_
_entity.id
_entity.type
_entity.pdbx_description
1 polymer ?
#
loop_
_entity_poly.entity_id
_entity_poly.type
_entity_poly.pdbx_seq_one_letter_code
_entity_poly.pdbx_strand_id
1 'polypeptide(L)'
;MSMFIPTASRVNVAFSCDCLNNGEYWGHVFTYNVCANDTYDVIATKRYSSLMNKESLMRDDGYPDNSFQDNNVTLKVTVNCSCENKDVSKDYGLLLPIRGGQEKIWSLSHW
;
A
#
# COMPACT_ATOMS: atom_id res chain seq x y z
N MET A 1 3.71 -4.28 -30.02
CA MET A 1 3.80 -3.04 -29.23
C MET A 1 4.27 -3.42 -27.83
N SER A 2 5.47 -3.04 -27.40
CA SER A 2 5.95 -3.35 -26.04
C SER A 2 5.53 -2.22 -25.11
N MET A 3 4.87 -2.56 -23.99
CA MET A 3 4.45 -1.58 -22.98
C MET A 3 5.62 -1.34 -22.02
N PHE A 4 6.10 -0.10 -21.96
CA PHE A 4 7.13 0.33 -21.02
C PHE A 4 6.54 1.33 -20.03
N ILE A 5 6.83 1.13 -18.75
CA ILE A 5 6.45 2.05 -17.67
C ILE A 5 7.71 2.86 -17.30
N PRO A 6 7.71 4.19 -17.49
CA PRO A 6 8.86 5.01 -17.13
C PRO A 6 9.18 4.91 -15.63
N THR A 7 10.46 4.92 -15.28
CA THR A 7 10.90 4.97 -13.87
C THR A 7 10.35 6.21 -13.18
N ALA A 8 10.00 6.11 -11.90
CA ALA A 8 9.41 7.17 -11.09
C ALA A 8 8.02 7.68 -11.53
N SER A 9 7.38 7.02 -12.49
CA SER A 9 5.96 7.24 -12.80
C SER A 9 5.05 6.64 -11.72
N ARG A 10 3.79 7.09 -11.68
CA ARG A 10 2.72 6.51 -10.85
C ARG A 10 1.89 5.57 -11.72
N VAL A 11 1.53 4.42 -11.16
CA VAL A 11 0.67 3.42 -11.79
C VAL A 11 -0.55 3.24 -10.91
N ASN A 12 -1.74 3.31 -11.50
CA ASN A 12 -2.98 3.04 -10.79
C ASN A 12 -3.21 1.52 -10.78
N VAL A 13 -3.19 0.93 -9.58
CA VAL A 13 -3.45 -0.50 -9.38
C VAL A 13 -4.83 -0.63 -8.74
N ALA A 14 -5.77 -1.22 -9.48
CA ALA A 14 -7.12 -1.47 -8.97
C ALA A 14 -7.14 -2.73 -8.08
N PHE A 15 -7.77 -2.64 -6.93
CA PHE A 15 -7.96 -3.75 -5.99
C PHE A 15 -9.29 -3.59 -5.24
N SER A 16 -9.80 -4.70 -4.69
CA SER A 16 -11.04 -4.70 -3.92
C SER A 16 -10.85 -4.04 -2.56
N CYS A 17 -11.81 -3.24 -2.10
CA CYS A 17 -11.78 -2.66 -0.76
C CYS A 17 -12.71 -3.44 0.16
N ASP A 18 -12.15 -4.11 1.17
CA ASP A 18 -12.88 -5.01 2.06
C ASP A 18 -13.09 -4.39 3.45
N CYS A 19 -14.14 -4.88 4.12
CA CYS A 19 -14.50 -4.52 5.49
C CYS A 19 -13.68 -5.42 6.44
N LEU A 20 -12.59 -4.91 7.00
CA LEU A 20 -11.67 -5.67 7.83
C LEU A 20 -11.98 -5.50 9.31
N ASN A 21 -11.62 -6.51 10.10
CA ASN A 21 -11.81 -6.52 11.56
C ASN A 21 -13.24 -6.15 11.98
N ASN A 22 -14.23 -6.90 11.48
CA ASN A 22 -15.66 -6.68 11.73
C ASN A 22 -16.17 -5.26 11.37
N GLY A 23 -15.47 -4.55 10.48
CA GLY A 23 -15.82 -3.21 10.01
C GLY A 23 -15.24 -2.06 10.80
N GLU A 24 -14.20 -2.31 11.58
CA GLU A 24 -13.42 -1.26 12.22
C GLU A 24 -12.59 -0.45 11.21
N TYR A 25 -12.15 -1.06 10.11
CA TYR A 25 -11.41 -0.35 9.06
C TYR A 25 -11.57 -0.98 7.66
N TRP A 26 -11.26 -0.17 6.64
CA TRP A 26 -11.39 -0.51 5.24
C TRP A 26 -10.01 -0.73 4.62
N GLY A 27 -9.81 -1.87 4.00
CA GLY A 27 -8.52 -2.23 3.43
C GLY A 27 -8.58 -3.45 2.54
N HIS A 28 -7.48 -3.74 1.87
CA HIS A 28 -7.26 -5.00 1.18
C HIS A 28 -6.03 -5.69 1.73
N VAL A 29 -6.12 -6.99 1.96
CA VAL A 29 -5.01 -7.78 2.47
C VAL A 29 -4.35 -8.53 1.32
N PHE A 30 -3.17 -8.07 0.92
CA PHE A 30 -2.33 -8.76 -0.04
C PHE A 30 -1.47 -9.81 0.64
N THR A 31 -1.14 -10.86 -0.11
CA THR A 31 -0.16 -11.87 0.30
C THR A 31 1.20 -11.51 -0.30
N TYR A 32 2.23 -11.37 0.53
CA TYR A 32 3.59 -11.03 0.10
C TYR A 32 4.59 -12.10 0.49
N ASN A 33 5.28 -12.68 -0.49
CA ASN A 33 6.36 -13.62 -0.25
C ASN A 33 7.67 -12.85 -0.06
N VAL A 34 8.28 -13.03 1.11
CA VAL A 34 9.47 -12.30 1.51
C VAL A 34 10.66 -12.69 0.64
N CYS A 35 11.36 -11.68 0.10
CA CYS A 35 12.58 -11.87 -0.67
C CYS A 35 13.82 -11.73 0.20
N ALA A 36 14.96 -12.22 -0.30
CA ALA A 36 16.25 -11.96 0.32
C ALA A 36 16.46 -10.45 0.52
N ASN A 37 16.97 -10.09 1.71
CA ASN A 37 17.25 -8.72 2.14
C ASN A 37 16.01 -7.82 2.35
N ASP A 38 14.80 -8.37 2.31
CA ASP A 38 13.63 -7.62 2.74
C ASP A 38 13.67 -7.43 4.27
N THR A 39 13.25 -6.24 4.68
CA THR A 39 12.89 -5.88 6.06
C THR A 39 11.50 -5.25 6.01
N TYR A 40 10.83 -5.12 7.15
CA TYR A 40 9.53 -4.43 7.19
C TYR A 40 9.59 -3.03 6.57
N ASP A 41 10.68 -2.30 6.81
CA ASP A 41 10.90 -0.97 6.24
C ASP A 41 11.07 -0.99 4.72
N VAL A 42 11.86 -1.94 4.20
CA VAL A 42 12.04 -2.12 2.74
C VAL A 42 10.72 -2.51 2.07
N ILE A 43 9.94 -3.40 2.69
CA ILE A 43 8.63 -3.81 2.17
C ILE A 43 7.69 -2.60 2.13
N ALA A 44 7.56 -1.88 3.24
CA ALA A 44 6.70 -0.70 3.34
C ALA A 44 7.08 0.39 2.32
N THR A 45 8.35 0.81 2.33
CA THR A 45 8.79 2.02 1.62
C THR A 45 9.14 1.77 0.16
N LYS A 46 9.70 0.60 -0.17
CA LYS A 46 10.19 0.29 -1.52
C LYS A 46 9.27 -0.65 -2.28
N ARG A 47 8.82 -1.75 -1.66
CA ARG A 47 7.97 -2.75 -2.34
C ARG A 47 6.53 -2.24 -2.52
N TYR A 48 5.99 -1.62 -1.47
CA TYR A 48 4.64 -1.05 -1.47
C TYR A 48 4.60 0.47 -1.60
N SER A 49 5.74 1.12 -1.92
CA SER A 49 5.82 2.57 -2.19
C SER A 49 5.17 3.45 -1.11
N SER A 50 5.26 3.06 0.15
CA SER A 50 4.65 3.72 1.31
C SER A 50 3.12 3.78 1.30
N LEU A 51 2.44 2.86 0.58
CA LEU A 51 0.98 2.67 0.67
C LEU A 51 0.54 2.01 1.99
N MET A 52 1.48 1.38 2.68
CA MET A 52 1.32 0.80 4.02
C MET A 52 2.49 1.26 4.90
N ASN A 53 2.33 1.15 6.23
CA ASN A 53 3.36 1.52 7.19
C ASN A 53 3.87 0.33 8.00
N LYS A 54 5.18 0.30 8.30
CA LYS A 54 5.87 -0.84 8.91
C LYS A 54 5.19 -1.33 10.19
N GLU A 55 4.67 -0.40 11.02
CA GLU A 55 4.01 -0.74 12.28
C GLU A 55 2.76 -1.60 12.06
N SER A 56 2.00 -1.36 10.98
CA SER A 56 0.84 -2.18 10.63
C SER A 56 1.27 -3.59 10.22
N LEU A 57 2.33 -3.70 9.41
CA LEU A 57 2.83 -4.98 8.92
C LEU A 57 3.41 -5.83 10.08
N MET A 58 4.14 -5.19 11.00
CA MET A 58 4.64 -5.86 12.21
C MET A 58 3.50 -6.31 13.13
N ARG A 59 2.46 -5.49 13.28
CA ARG A 59 1.28 -5.84 14.09
C ARG A 59 0.51 -7.01 13.49
N ASP A 60 0.33 -7.02 12.17
CA ASP A 60 -0.53 -7.99 11.48
C ASP A 60 0.16 -9.38 11.36
N ASP A 61 1.49 -9.43 11.21
CA ASP A 61 2.23 -10.69 11.02
C ASP A 61 3.10 -11.11 12.22
N GLY A 62 3.47 -10.21 13.13
CA GLY A 62 4.11 -10.55 14.41
C GLY A 62 5.52 -11.15 14.33
N TYR A 63 6.18 -11.16 13.16
CA TYR A 63 7.56 -11.66 13.04
C TYR A 63 8.57 -10.64 13.60
N PRO A 64 9.61 -11.07 14.33
CA PRO A 64 10.71 -10.19 14.73
C PRO A 64 11.56 -9.78 13.52
N ASP A 65 12.05 -8.54 13.49
CA ASP A 65 12.72 -7.88 12.34
C ASP A 65 13.84 -8.69 11.64
N ASN A 66 14.53 -9.57 12.37
CA ASN A 66 15.65 -10.36 11.85
C ASN A 66 15.26 -11.78 11.39
N SER A 67 13.99 -12.18 11.47
CA SER A 67 13.57 -13.58 11.26
C SER A 67 13.26 -13.97 9.80
N PHE A 68 13.32 -13.02 8.87
CA PHE A 68 13.08 -13.27 7.45
C PHE A 68 14.18 -14.09 6.75
N GLN A 69 15.35 -14.25 7.39
CA GLN A 69 16.53 -14.86 6.75
C GLN A 69 16.47 -16.38 6.59
N ASP A 70 15.59 -17.07 7.31
CA ASP A 70 15.60 -18.55 7.37
C ASP A 70 14.39 -19.23 6.74
N ASN A 71 13.36 -18.48 6.32
CA ASN A 71 12.07 -19.09 6.00
C ASN A 71 11.42 -18.53 4.73
N ASN A 72 10.65 -19.38 4.06
CA ASN A 72 9.69 -19.03 3.02
C ASN A 72 8.50 -18.28 3.67
N VAL A 73 8.77 -17.10 4.23
CA VAL A 73 7.80 -16.30 4.98
C VAL A 73 6.84 -15.64 4.01
N THR A 74 5.56 -15.78 4.32
CA THR A 74 4.48 -15.10 3.61
C THR A 74 3.79 -14.15 4.59
N LEU A 75 3.80 -12.86 4.27
CA LEU A 75 3.23 -11.79 5.07
C LEU A 75 1.86 -11.37 4.54
N LYS A 76 1.01 -10.89 5.45
CA LYS A 76 -0.28 -10.25 5.18
C LYS A 76 -0.12 -8.74 5.16
N VAL A 77 -0.02 -8.19 3.96
CA VAL A 77 0.14 -6.75 3.77
C VAL A 77 -1.22 -6.09 3.60
N THR A 78 -1.66 -5.36 4.63
CA THR A 78 -2.89 -4.55 4.57
C THR A 78 -2.62 -3.20 3.91
N VAL A 79 -3.25 -2.94 2.76
CA VAL A 79 -3.30 -1.63 2.11
C VAL A 79 -4.64 -0.99 2.43
N ASN A 80 -4.61 0.17 3.09
CA ASN A 80 -5.84 0.89 3.42
C ASN A 80 -6.50 1.42 2.14
N CYS A 81 -7.82 1.44 2.16
CA CYS A 81 -8.62 2.05 1.11
C CYS A 81 -9.74 2.85 1.76
N SER A 82 -10.33 3.74 0.98
CA SER A 82 -11.53 4.47 1.39
C SER A 82 -12.67 4.03 0.49
N CYS A 83 -13.81 3.66 1.07
CA CYS A 83 -15.04 3.62 0.32
C CYS A 83 -15.51 5.05 0.08
N GLU A 84 -15.89 5.35 -1.16
CA GLU A 84 -16.42 6.63 -1.60
C GLU A 84 -17.52 7.09 -0.64
N ASN A 85 -17.28 8.19 0.08
CA ASN A 85 -18.36 8.86 0.81
C ASN A 85 -19.22 9.55 -0.26
N LYS A 86 -20.52 9.24 -0.34
CA LYS A 86 -21.42 9.78 -1.39
C LYS A 86 -21.55 11.32 -1.33
N ASP A 87 -21.18 11.92 -0.18
CA ASP A 87 -21.10 13.36 0.03
C ASP A 87 -19.78 13.99 -0.45
N VAL A 88 -18.79 13.16 -0.81
CA VAL A 88 -17.50 13.58 -1.37
C VAL A 88 -17.53 13.29 -2.87
N SER A 89 -17.18 14.29 -3.69
CA SER A 89 -17.17 14.16 -5.15
C SER A 89 -16.38 12.92 -5.60
N LYS A 90 -16.89 12.24 -6.63
CA LYS A 90 -16.27 11.06 -7.26
C LYS A 90 -14.84 11.31 -7.78
N ASP A 91 -14.44 12.58 -7.87
CA ASP A 91 -13.11 13.02 -8.30
C ASP A 91 -11.99 12.70 -7.28
N TYR A 92 -12.31 12.31 -6.04
CA TYR A 92 -11.33 12.16 -4.95
C TYR A 92 -11.02 10.69 -4.56
N GLY A 93 -11.10 9.76 -5.51
CA GLY A 93 -11.00 8.32 -5.24
C GLY A 93 -9.60 7.72 -5.10
N LEU A 94 -8.60 8.41 -4.53
CA LEU A 94 -7.24 7.84 -4.46
C LEU A 94 -6.43 8.27 -3.24
N LEU A 95 -6.00 7.29 -2.44
CA LEU A 95 -4.96 7.48 -1.43
C LEU A 95 -3.60 7.54 -2.14
N LEU A 96 -3.00 8.73 -2.15
CA LEU A 96 -1.67 8.96 -2.71
C LEU A 96 -0.65 9.13 -1.58
N PRO A 97 0.43 8.34 -1.52
CA PRO A 97 1.49 8.58 -0.57
C PRO A 97 2.13 9.94 -0.88
N ILE A 98 2.10 10.84 0.11
CA ILE A 98 2.70 12.16 0.00
C ILE A 98 4.23 12.00 0.03
N ARG A 99 4.90 12.43 -1.04
CA ARG A 99 6.37 12.56 -1.04
C ARG A 99 6.71 13.93 -0.46
N GLY A 100 7.61 13.97 0.53
CA GLY A 100 8.05 15.23 1.14
C GLY A 100 8.55 16.21 0.07
N GLY A 101 8.04 17.45 0.11
CA GLY A 101 8.35 18.51 -0.86
C GLY A 101 7.17 19.00 -1.72
N GLN A 102 5.93 18.59 -1.41
CA GLN A 102 4.72 19.06 -2.11
C GLN A 102 3.70 19.61 -1.08
N GLU A 103 3.75 20.91 -0.79
CA GLU A 103 2.68 21.62 -0.06
C GLU A 103 1.53 22.03 -0.99
N LYS A 104 1.08 21.11 -1.85
CA LYS A 104 -0.05 21.34 -2.77
C LYS A 104 -0.97 20.14 -2.78
N ILE A 105 -2.05 20.26 -2.01
CA ILE A 105 -3.17 19.31 -1.95
C ILE A 105 -4.07 19.50 -3.19
N TRP A 106 -3.53 19.60 -4.41
CA TRP A 106 -4.33 19.60 -5.64
C TRP A 106 -3.51 19.12 -6.82
N SER A 107 -3.82 17.91 -7.32
CA SER A 107 -3.51 17.52 -8.69
C SER A 107 -4.63 16.64 -9.22
N LEU A 108 -5.64 17.33 -9.75
CA LEU A 108 -6.37 17.06 -11.00
C LEU A 108 -6.42 15.61 -11.48
N SER A 109 -7.63 15.06 -11.52
CA SER A 109 -8.02 14.03 -12.48
C SER A 109 -9.17 14.56 -13.34
N HIS A 110 -8.82 15.30 -14.39
CA HIS A 110 -9.64 15.34 -15.59
C HIS A 110 -9.15 14.20 -16.50
N TRP A 111 -10.10 13.35 -16.90
CA TRP A 111 -10.05 12.22 -17.86
C TRP A 111 -9.56 10.87 -17.31
#